data_AF-A0A061SLJ8-F1
#
_entry.id   AF-A0A061SLJ8-F1
#
_cell.length_a   1.000
_cell.length_b   1.000
_cell.length_c   1.000
_cell.angle_alpha   90.00
_cell.angle_beta   90.00
_cell.angle_gamma   90.00
#
_symmetry.space_group_name_H-M   'P 1'
#
loop_
_entity.id
_entity.type
_entity.pdbx_description
1 polymer ?
#
loop_
_entity_poly.entity_id
_entity_poly.type
_entity_poly.pdbx_seq_one_letter_code
_entity_poly.pdbx_strand_id
1 'polypeptide(L)' 'MAGQSVILEEEIDENFEPSREEVLEYAKWLGMKLPQDEELLWIARDGLKAPLPEHWKPW' A
#
# COMPACT_ATOMS: atom_id res chain seq x y z
N MET A 1 5.89 0.56 35.51
CA MET A 1 6.61 -0.08 34.39
C MET A 1 6.23 0.69 33.14
N ALA A 2 7.11 1.55 32.61
CA ALA A 2 6.82 2.31 31.39
C ALA A 2 6.92 1.34 30.20
N GLY A 3 5.85 1.24 29.41
CA GLY A 3 5.83 0.44 28.18
C GLY A 3 6.87 0.98 27.21
N GLN A 4 7.82 0.15 26.81
CA GLN A 4 8.83 0.51 25.82
C GLN A 4 8.13 0.63 24.46
N SER A 5 8.04 1.85 23.93
CA SER A 5 7.60 2.10 22.57
C SER A 5 8.67 1.59 21.60
N VAL A 6 8.35 0.55 20.83
CA VAL A 6 9.20 0.05 19.75
C VAL A 6 8.87 0.86 18.50
N ILE A 7 9.86 1.60 18.00
CA ILE A 7 9.79 2.23 16.68
C ILE A 7 9.98 1.07 15.68
N LEU A 8 8.93 0.69 14.96
CA LEU A 8 9.09 -0.17 13.79
C LEU A 8 9.64 0.71 12.67
N GLU A 9 10.91 0.50 12.33
CA GLU A 9 11.47 1.03 11.09
C GLU A 9 10.77 0.31 9.93
N GLU A 10 9.96 1.04 9.19
CA GLU A 10 9.36 0.55 7.95
C GLU A 10 10.47 0.40 6.92
N GLU A 11 11.11 -0.78 6.88
CA GLU A 11 11.90 -1.19 5.71
C GLU A 11 10.91 -1.50 4.58
N ILE A 12 10.48 -0.47 3.85
CA ILE A 12 9.80 -0.66 2.58
C ILE A 12 10.84 -1.28 1.66
N ASP A 13 10.73 -2.59 1.44
CA ASP A 13 11.53 -3.28 0.43
C ASP A 13 11.28 -2.58 -0.90
N GLU A 14 12.30 -1.92 -1.46
CA GLU A 14 12.21 -1.21 -2.75
C GLU A 14 11.80 -2.16 -3.89
N ASN A 15 11.98 -3.47 -3.69
CA ASN A 15 11.57 -4.52 -4.60
C ASN A 15 10.19 -5.13 -4.27
N PHE A 16 9.43 -4.53 -3.36
CA PHE A 16 8.07 -4.99 -3.05
C PHE A 16 7.22 -5.02 -4.32
N GLU A 17 6.83 -6.22 -4.73
CA GLU A 17 5.91 -6.47 -5.83
C GLU A 17 4.58 -6.94 -5.24
N PRO A 18 3.55 -6.07 -5.20
CA PRO A 18 2.26 -6.45 -4.63
C PRO A 18 1.66 -7.60 -5.46
N SER A 19 1.13 -8.59 -4.75
CA SER A 19 0.45 -9.72 -5.37
C SER A 19 -0.83 -9.26 -6.08
N ARG A 20 -1.32 -10.07 -7.03
CA ARG A 20 -2.58 -9.76 -7.73
C ARG A 20 -3.76 -9.60 -6.76
N GLU A 21 -3.78 -10.37 -5.68
CA GLU A 21 -4.83 -10.27 -4.65
C GLU A 21 -4.80 -8.93 -3.92
N GLU A 22 -3.62 -8.46 -3.51
CA GLU A 22 -3.45 -7.15 -2.88
C GLU A 22 -3.86 -6.01 -3.81
N VAL A 23 -3.47 -6.09 -5.09
CA VAL A 23 -3.86 -5.11 -6.11
C VAL A 23 -5.39 -5.09 -6.27
N LEU A 24 -6.06 -6.25 -6.24
CA LEU A 24 -7.52 -6.34 -6.34
C LEU A 24 -8.24 -5.80 -5.10
N GLU A 25 -7.74 -6.11 -3.90
CA GLU A 25 -8.30 -5.58 -2.65
C GLU A 25 -8.13 -4.07 -2.57
N TYR A 26 -6.96 -3.55 -2.97
CA TYR A 26 -6.71 -2.12 -3.02
C TYR A 26 -7.54 -1.42 -4.11
N ALA A 27 -7.70 -2.04 -5.28
CA ALA A 27 -8.62 -1.57 -6.32
C ALA A 27 -10.07 -1.47 -5.81
N LYS A 28 -10.55 -2.47 -5.06
CA LYS A 28 -11.88 -2.41 -4.42
C LYS A 28 -11.96 -1.29 -3.40
N TRP A 29 -10.92 -1.09 -2.59
CA TRP A 29 -10.85 0.01 -1.62
C TRP A 29 -10.89 1.38 -2.29
N LEU A 30 -10.22 1.54 -3.44
CA LEU A 30 -10.29 2.73 -4.30
C LEU A 30 -11.67 2.93 -4.95
N GLY A 31 -12.55 1.93 -4.90
CA GLY A 31 -13.89 1.97 -5.50
C GLY A 31 -13.95 1.57 -6.97
N MET A 32 -12.92 0.88 -7.48
CA MET A 32 -12.92 0.34 -8.84
C MET A 32 -14.00 -0.73 -9.03
N LYS A 33 -14.63 -0.75 -10.21
CA LYS A 33 -15.64 -1.73 -10.61
C LYS A 33 -15.00 -2.77 -11.51
N LEU A 34 -14.79 -3.97 -10.99
CA LEU A 34 -14.29 -5.09 -11.78
C LEU A 34 -15.45 -5.88 -12.40
N PRO A 35 -15.33 -6.35 -13.66
CA PRO A 35 -14.13 -6.28 -14.53
C PRO A 35 -14.01 -5.01 -15.39
N GLN A 36 -14.91 -4.03 -15.25
CA GLN A 36 -14.95 -2.84 -16.11
C GLN A 36 -13.67 -2.00 -16.03
N ASP A 37 -13.07 -1.92 -14.85
CA ASP A 37 -11.85 -1.16 -14.55
C ASP A 37 -10.60 -2.05 -14.49
N GLU A 38 -10.63 -3.26 -15.06
CA GLU A 38 -9.49 -4.19 -15.00
C GLU A 38 -8.23 -3.62 -15.68
N GLU A 39 -8.42 -2.82 -16.73
CA GLU A 39 -7.35 -2.08 -17.39
C GLU A 39 -6.74 -0.96 -16.52
N LEU A 40 -7.41 -0.55 -15.44
CA LEU A 40 -6.97 0.47 -14.50
C LEU A 40 -6.29 -0.12 -13.25
N LEU A 41 -6.15 -1.46 -13.15
CA LEU A 41 -5.48 -2.11 -12.01
C LEU A 41 -4.02 -1.68 -11.83
N TRP A 42 -3.38 -1.14 -12.88
CA TRP A 42 -2.05 -0.56 -12.75
C TRP A 42 -2.02 0.64 -11.78
N ILE A 43 -3.11 1.41 -11.65
CA ILE A 43 -3.21 2.53 -10.71
C ILE A 43 -3.19 2.00 -9.27
N ALA A 44 -3.91 0.91 -9.00
CA ALA A 44 -3.90 0.25 -7.70
C ALA A 44 -2.50 -0.31 -7.38
N ARG A 45 -1.84 -0.91 -8.37
CA ARG A 45 -0.46 -1.39 -8.22
C ARG A 45 0.52 -0.25 -7.90
N ASP A 46 0.46 0.86 -8.62
CA ASP A 46 1.33 2.01 -8.39
C ASP A 46 1.10 2.65 -7.03
N GLY A 47 -0.17 2.73 -6.59
CA GLY A 47 -0.51 3.26 -5.26
C GLY A 47 0.03 2.41 -4.12
N LEU A 48 0.10 1.08 -4.28
CA LEU A 48 0.72 0.17 -3.30
C LEU A 48 2.25 0.27 -3.27
N LYS A 49 2.88 0.67 -4.38
CA LYS A 49 4.34 0.86 -4.48
C LYS A 49 4.77 2.29 -4.17
N ALA A 50 3.83 3.22 -4.06
CA ALA A 50 4.12 4.60 -3.78
C ALA A 50 4.76 4.72 -2.39
N PRO A 51 5.95 5.35 -2.28
CA PRO A 51 6.57 5.54 -0.99
C PRO A 51 5.67 6.43 -0.12
N LEU A 52 5.64 6.15 1.19
CA LEU A 52 4.94 7.01 2.13
C LEU A 52 5.53 8.42 2.04
N PRO A 53 4.71 9.48 2.06
CA PRO A 53 5.20 10.84 2.06
C PRO A 53 6.16 11.07 3.25
N GLU A 54 7.26 11.81 3.04
CA GLU A 54 8.31 12.06 4.06
C GLU A 54 7.79 12.66 5.38
N HIS A 55 6.60 13.27 5.35
CA HIS A 55 5.94 13.89 6.49
C HIS A 55 4.93 12.98 7.22
N TRP A 56 4.69 11.76 6.73
CA TRP A 56 3.88 10.75 7.43
C TRP A 56 4.75 10.00 8.44
N LYS A 57 5.05 10.66 9.56
CA LYS A 57 5.62 9.98 10.72
C LYS A 57 4.50 9.53 11.65
N PRO A 58 4.48 8.26 12.10
CA PRO A 58 3.61 7.86 13.20
C PRO A 58 3.99 8.70 14.44
N TRP A 59 3.00 9.34 15.03
CA TRP A 59 3.11 10.12 16.27
C TRP A 59 3.29 9.23 17.51
#